data_AF-A0A5C4K0H7-F1
#
_entry.id   AF-A0A5C4K0H7-F1
#
_cell.length_a   1.000
_cell.length_b   1.000
_cell.length_c   1.000
_cell.angle_alpha   90.00
_cell.angle_beta   90.00
_cell.angle_gamma   90.00
#
_symmetry.space_group_name_H-M   'P 1'
#
loop_
_entity.id
_entity.type
_entity.pdbx_description
1 polymer ?
#
loop_
_entity_poly.entity_id
_entity_poly.type
_entity_poly.pdbx_seq_one_letter_code
_entity_poly.pdbx_strand_id
1 'polypeptide(L)'
;MGQPWNSFRVAGLVLDVPDQLAPSHEHGIEGGVAVLEGAGMRLTVDASPFADPLTRYANKPGYQHWREAVGSQIADFVLFEEEGIRTVAANIPGRATAVVHLPAGAQQDVALQILRSIRTDQGEPSD
;
A
#
# COMPACT_ATOMS: atom_id res chain seq x y z
N MET A 1 -16.67 8.89 -14.77
CA MET A 1 -15.42 9.69 -14.80
C MET A 1 -14.48 9.03 -13.80
N GLY A 2 -13.37 8.45 -14.27
CA GLY A 2 -12.45 7.72 -13.39
C GLY A 2 -11.80 8.66 -12.37
N GLN A 3 -11.59 8.17 -11.14
CA GLN A 3 -10.85 8.93 -10.13
C GLN A 3 -9.44 9.22 -10.66
N PRO A 4 -8.94 10.47 -10.57
CA PRO A 4 -7.55 10.77 -10.95
C PRO A 4 -6.57 10.09 -9.98
N TRP A 5 -5.54 9.48 -10.55
CA TRP A 5 -4.46 8.82 -9.82
C TRP A 5 -3.17 9.63 -9.96
N ASN A 6 -2.41 9.75 -8.87
CA ASN A 6 -1.13 10.41 -8.82
C ASN A 6 -0.05 9.43 -8.37
N SER A 7 1.14 9.54 -8.95
CA SER A 7 2.29 8.75 -8.50
C SER A 7 2.90 9.40 -7.25
N PHE A 8 3.01 8.61 -6.19
CA PHE A 8 3.64 8.93 -4.92
C PHE A 8 4.98 8.20 -4.80
N ARG A 9 5.99 8.85 -4.20
CA ARG A 9 7.33 8.29 -4.01
C ARG A 9 7.69 8.23 -2.53
N VAL A 10 8.23 7.09 -2.09
CA VAL A 10 8.73 6.87 -0.73
C VAL A 10 9.93 5.95 -0.77
N ALA A 11 11.07 6.40 -0.22
CA ALA A 11 12.27 5.58 -0.03
C ALA A 11 12.70 4.72 -1.25
N GLY A 12 12.65 5.28 -2.46
CA GLY A 12 13.02 4.58 -3.70
C GLY A 12 11.94 3.64 -4.26
N LEU A 13 10.71 3.73 -3.74
CA LEU A 13 9.51 3.09 -4.28
C LEU A 13 8.58 4.14 -4.89
N VAL A 14 7.85 3.72 -5.92
CA VAL A 14 6.77 4.47 -6.56
C VAL A 14 5.48 3.65 -6.40
N LEU A 15 4.39 4.33 -6.09
CA LEU A 15 3.05 3.76 -6.07
C LEU A 15 2.05 4.79 -6.58
N ASP A 16 0.99 4.33 -7.21
CA ASP A 16 -0.09 5.18 -7.68
C ASP A 16 -1.19 5.22 -6.60
N VAL A 17 -1.56 6.43 -6.21
CA VAL A 17 -2.59 6.69 -5.19
C VAL A 17 -3.67 7.60 -5.77
N PRO A 18 -4.95 7.40 -5.41
CA PRO A 18 -6.00 8.32 -5.80
C PRO A 18 -5.73 9.72 -5.25
N ASP A 19 -6.04 10.75 -6.03
CA ASP A 19 -5.88 12.17 -5.65
C ASP A 19 -6.48 12.50 -4.28
N GLN A 20 -7.58 11.83 -3.95
CA GLN A 20 -8.27 11.97 -2.66
C GLN A 20 -7.42 11.55 -1.44
N LEU A 21 -6.40 10.70 -1.62
CA LEU A 21 -5.43 10.31 -0.58
C LEU A 21 -4.22 11.24 -0.51
N ALA A 22 -4.03 12.13 -1.50
CA ALA A 22 -2.86 12.99 -1.66
C ALA A 22 -3.22 14.49 -1.54
N PRO A 23 -3.72 15.00 -0.39
CA PRO A 23 -4.18 16.38 -0.31
C PRO A 23 -3.08 17.46 -0.24
N SER A 24 -1.78 17.13 -0.20
CA SER A 24 -0.72 18.13 -0.06
C SER A 24 0.48 17.87 -0.99
N HIS A 25 0.79 18.86 -1.81
CA HIS A 25 1.84 18.93 -2.85
C HIS A 25 3.30 18.80 -2.34
N GLU A 26 3.57 18.13 -1.22
CA GLU A 26 4.90 18.02 -0.62
C GLU A 26 5.37 16.56 -0.62
N HIS A 27 5.70 16.01 -1.80
CA HIS A 27 6.01 14.58 -1.93
C HIS A 27 7.50 14.30 -2.09
N GLY A 28 8.22 14.49 -0.99
CA GLY A 28 9.51 13.89 -0.71
C GLY A 28 9.57 13.56 0.78
N ILE A 29 9.00 12.41 1.19
CA ILE A 29 9.19 11.95 2.57
C ILE A 29 10.60 11.39 2.67
N GLU A 30 11.52 12.18 3.21
CA GLU A 30 12.86 11.77 3.62
C GLU A 30 12.75 10.89 4.88
N GLY A 31 12.24 9.67 4.71
CA GLY A 31 12.04 8.71 5.78
C GLY A 31 11.59 7.38 5.21
N GLY A 32 12.01 6.28 5.83
CA GLY A 32 11.61 4.93 5.41
C GLY A 32 10.12 4.64 5.59
N VAL A 33 9.32 5.58 6.10
CA VAL A 33 7.89 5.39 6.38
C VAL A 33 7.10 6.60 5.90
N ALA A 34 5.99 6.35 5.20
CA ALA A 34 5.04 7.33 4.72
C ALA A 34 3.62 7.01 5.19
N VAL A 35 2.83 8.03 5.51
CA VAL A 35 1.41 7.89 5.83
C VAL A 35 0.61 8.91 5.02
N LEU A 36 -0.40 8.43 4.31
CA LEU A 36 -1.32 9.20 3.48
C LEU A 36 -2.74 8.97 3.96
N GLU A 37 -3.52 10.03 4.13
CA GLU A 37 -4.88 9.96 4.66
C GLU A 37 -5.83 10.85 3.88
N GLY A 38 -7.01 10.31 3.56
CA GLY A 38 -7.99 11.05 2.78
C GLY A 38 -9.17 10.18 2.33
N ALA A 39 -10.34 10.81 2.14
CA ALA A 39 -11.60 10.15 1.81
C ALA A 39 -11.96 8.94 2.71
N GLY A 40 -11.61 9.00 4.00
CA GLY A 40 -11.86 7.93 4.97
C GLY A 40 -10.91 6.72 4.83
N MET A 41 -9.89 6.82 3.99
CA MET A 41 -8.84 5.81 3.82
C MET A 41 -7.53 6.31 4.43
N ARG A 42 -6.74 5.38 4.94
CA ARG A 42 -5.37 5.61 5.42
C ARG A 42 -4.44 4.59 4.80
N LEU A 43 -3.43 5.06 4.08
CA LEU A 43 -2.35 4.26 3.52
C LEU A 43 -1.08 4.52 4.32
N THR A 44 -0.46 3.46 4.82
CA THR A 44 0.86 3.49 5.43
C THR A 44 1.80 2.68 4.55
N VAL A 45 2.97 3.22 4.22
CA VAL A 45 4.04 2.50 3.52
C VAL A 45 5.29 2.54 4.38
N ASP A 46 5.82 1.38 4.74
CA ASP A 46 7.05 1.22 5.50
C ASP A 46 8.07 0.45 4.64
N ALA A 47 9.06 1.15 4.13
CA ALA A 47 10.20 0.63 3.39
C ALA A 47 11.44 0.43 4.29
N SER A 48 11.24 0.37 5.61
CA SER A 48 12.33 0.18 6.56
C SER A 48 12.72 -1.30 6.64
N PRO A 49 13.94 -1.63 7.10
CA PRO A 49 14.32 -3.03 7.34
C PRO A 49 13.51 -3.72 8.45
N PHE A 50 12.71 -2.95 9.20
CA PHE A 50 11.83 -3.43 10.26
C PHE A 50 10.35 -3.43 9.84
N ALA A 51 10.07 -3.29 8.54
CA ALA A 51 8.72 -3.33 8.00
C ALA A 51 7.97 -4.59 8.47
N ASP A 52 6.72 -4.40 8.91
CA ASP A 52 5.92 -5.46 9.50
C ASP A 52 5.73 -6.61 8.50
N PRO A 53 6.14 -7.85 8.81
CA PRO A 53 6.04 -8.97 7.86
C PRO A 53 4.61 -9.52 7.73
N LEU A 54 3.61 -8.84 8.28
CA LEU A 54 2.18 -9.17 8.27
C LEU A 54 1.80 -10.46 9.03
N THR A 55 2.77 -11.17 9.61
CA THR A 55 2.57 -12.45 10.32
C THR A 55 1.68 -12.31 11.55
N ARG A 56 1.67 -11.14 12.18
CA ARG A 56 0.84 -10.84 13.36
C ARG A 56 -0.67 -10.84 13.09
N TYR A 57 -1.08 -10.70 11.83
CA TYR A 57 -2.49 -10.60 11.46
C TYR A 57 -3.17 -11.96 11.23
N ALA A 58 -2.41 -13.06 11.23
CA ALA A 58 -2.93 -14.39 10.93
C ALA A 58 -4.08 -14.87 11.84
N ASN A 59 -4.20 -14.30 13.05
CA ASN A 59 -5.27 -14.61 14.00
C ASN A 59 -6.48 -13.67 13.92
N LYS A 60 -6.51 -12.74 12.96
CA LYS A 60 -7.61 -11.78 12.83
C LYS A 60 -8.86 -12.44 12.26
N PRO A 61 -10.07 -12.03 12.71
CA PRO A 61 -11.31 -12.54 12.14
C PRO A 61 -11.40 -12.17 10.65
N GLY A 62 -11.83 -13.14 9.83
CA GLY A 62 -11.92 -12.94 8.38
C GLY A 62 -10.57 -12.79 7.67
N TYR A 63 -9.47 -13.19 8.32
CA TYR A 63 -8.14 -13.18 7.73
C TYR A 63 -8.09 -14.04 6.45
N GLN A 64 -7.65 -13.39 5.39
CA GLN A 64 -7.35 -13.98 4.11
C GLN A 64 -5.91 -13.64 3.77
N HIS A 65 -5.18 -14.62 3.26
CA HIS A 65 -3.81 -14.46 2.78
C HIS A 65 -3.70 -15.06 1.40
N TRP A 66 -3.02 -14.34 0.52
CA TRP A 66 -2.66 -14.83 -0.79
C TRP A 66 -1.35 -14.20 -1.25
N ARG A 67 -0.76 -14.78 -2.28
CA ARG A 67 0.46 -14.27 -2.90
C ARG A 67 0.14 -13.83 -4.31
N GLU A 68 0.68 -12.69 -4.70
CA GLU A 68 0.46 -12.10 -6.02
C GLU A 68 1.74 -11.42 -6.53
N ALA A 69 1.92 -11.40 -7.84
CA ALA A 69 3.02 -10.68 -8.46
C ALA A 69 2.74 -9.17 -8.43
N VAL A 70 3.70 -8.41 -7.91
CA VAL A 70 3.71 -6.95 -7.86
C VAL A 70 5.02 -6.48 -8.49
N GLY A 71 4.93 -5.92 -9.70
CA GLY A 71 6.09 -5.67 -10.55
C GLY A 71 6.87 -6.97 -10.84
N SER A 72 8.16 -6.98 -10.49
CA SER A 72 9.05 -8.15 -10.66
C SER A 72 9.18 -9.02 -9.41
N GLN A 73 8.39 -8.76 -8.36
CA GLN A 73 8.48 -9.47 -7.08
C GLN A 73 7.15 -10.15 -6.73
N ILE A 74 7.22 -11.19 -5.91
CA ILE A 74 6.02 -11.78 -5.29
C ILE A 74 5.79 -11.10 -3.96
N ALA A 75 4.59 -10.56 -3.76
CA ALA A 75 4.17 -9.95 -2.52
C ALA A 75 3.18 -10.85 -1.78
N ASP A 76 3.26 -10.83 -0.46
CA ASP A 76 2.32 -11.46 0.45
C ASP A 76 1.22 -10.46 0.79
N PHE A 77 0.00 -10.76 0.37
CA PHE A 77 -1.16 -9.94 0.67
C PHE A 77 -1.96 -10.54 1.82
N VAL A 78 -2.46 -9.66 2.68
CA VAL A 78 -3.42 -10.01 3.72
C VAL A 78 -4.63 -9.10 3.65
N LEU A 79 -5.78 -9.67 4.00
CA LEU A 79 -7.01 -8.94 4.18
C LEU A 79 -7.73 -9.43 5.42
N PHE A 80 -8.26 -8.51 6.21
CA PHE A 80 -9.17 -8.83 7.30
C PHE A 80 -10.07 -7.63 7.60
N GLU A 81 -11.11 -7.86 8.38
CA GLU A 81 -12.01 -6.81 8.84
C GLU A 81 -12.16 -6.90 10.35
N GLU A 82 -11.99 -5.78 11.04
CA GLU A 82 -12.07 -5.69 12.50
C GLU A 82 -12.74 -4.36 12.87
N GLU A 83 -13.75 -4.42 13.75
CA GLU A 83 -14.43 -3.23 14.29
C GLU A 83 -14.97 -2.25 13.21
N GLY A 84 -15.41 -2.78 12.06
CA GLY A 84 -15.92 -1.98 10.94
C GLY A 84 -14.84 -1.35 10.08
N ILE A 85 -13.57 -1.70 10.29
CA ILE A 85 -12.43 -1.31 9.47
C ILE A 85 -11.91 -2.52 8.73
N ARG A 86 -11.85 -2.41 7.40
CA ARG A 86 -11.16 -3.37 6.56
C ARG A 86 -9.72 -2.95 6.40
N THR A 87 -8.83 -3.91 6.60
CA THR A 87 -7.40 -3.76 6.42
C THR A 87 -6.97 -4.62 5.25
N VAL A 88 -6.26 -4.02 4.30
CA VAL A 88 -5.60 -4.72 3.20
C VAL A 88 -4.15 -4.33 3.24
N ALA A 89 -3.25 -5.30 3.31
CA ALA A 89 -1.83 -5.03 3.33
C ALA A 89 -1.06 -5.94 2.38
N ALA A 90 0.08 -5.46 1.92
CA ALA A 90 1.02 -6.20 1.10
C ALA A 90 2.42 -6.07 1.68
N ASN A 91 3.11 -7.19 1.87
CA ASN A 91 4.52 -7.25 2.18
C ASN A 91 5.28 -7.66 0.92
N ILE A 92 6.22 -6.82 0.50
CA ILE A 92 7.19 -7.13 -0.54
C ILE A 92 8.49 -7.47 0.19
N PRO A 93 8.90 -8.75 0.23
CA PRO A 93 10.00 -9.20 1.07
C PRO A 93 11.30 -8.48 0.73
N GLY A 94 11.94 -7.94 1.77
CA GLY A 94 13.19 -7.18 1.67
C GLY A 94 13.05 -5.79 1.05
N ARG A 95 11.83 -5.28 0.86
CA ARG A 95 11.58 -3.96 0.25
C ARG A 95 10.68 -3.07 1.08
N ALA A 96 9.43 -3.49 1.30
CA ALA A 96 8.45 -2.68 2.01
C ALA A 96 7.22 -3.47 2.44
N THR A 97 6.51 -2.92 3.42
CA THR A 97 5.15 -3.27 3.77
C THR A 97 4.26 -2.07 3.56
N ALA A 98 3.18 -2.25 2.81
CA ALA A 98 2.14 -1.24 2.65
C ALA A 98 0.83 -1.74 3.26
N VAL A 99 0.15 -0.88 4.02
CA VAL A 99 -1.08 -1.18 4.74
C VAL A 99 -2.12 -0.13 4.41
N VAL A 100 -3.28 -0.54 3.93
CA VAL A 100 -4.44 0.31 3.64
C VAL A 100 -5.55 -0.03 4.62
N HIS A 101 -5.99 0.97 5.38
CA HIS A 101 -7.20 0.93 6.18
C HIS A 101 -8.31 1.66 5.45
N LEU A 102 -9.47 1.03 5.35
CA LEU A 102 -10.67 1.57 4.74
C LEU A 102 -11.89 1.12 5.57
N PRO A 103 -13.01 1.88 5.57
CA PRO A 103 -14.21 1.43 6.23
C PRO A 103 -14.73 0.13 5.57
N ALA A 104 -15.33 -0.77 6.35
CA ALA A 104 -15.80 -2.09 5.91
C ALA A 104 -16.72 -2.07 4.67
N GLY A 105 -17.51 -1.00 4.52
CA GLY A 105 -18.40 -0.78 3.38
C GLY A 105 -17.73 -0.14 2.15
N ALA A 106 -16.46 0.27 2.24
CA ALA A 106 -15.75 0.85 1.11
C ALA A 106 -15.23 -0.21 0.13
N GLN A 107 -15.05 0.22 -1.11
CA GLN A 107 -14.64 -0.64 -2.21
C GLN A 107 -13.16 -1.02 -2.05
N GLN A 108 -12.91 -2.30 -1.75
CA GLN A 108 -11.57 -2.87 -1.61
C GLN A 108 -10.70 -2.74 -2.86
N ASP A 109 -11.32 -2.61 -4.04
CA ASP A 109 -10.62 -2.56 -5.32
C ASP A 109 -9.59 -1.43 -5.37
N VAL A 110 -9.90 -0.27 -4.77
CA VAL A 110 -8.97 0.86 -4.68
C VAL A 110 -7.73 0.50 -3.87
N ALA A 111 -7.90 -0.17 -2.71
CA ALA A 111 -6.78 -0.60 -1.88
C ALA A 111 -5.88 -1.61 -2.62
N LEU A 112 -6.47 -2.57 -3.33
CA LEU A 112 -5.72 -3.53 -4.14
C LEU A 112 -4.97 -2.85 -5.29
N GLN A 113 -5.62 -1.91 -6.00
CA GLN A 113 -4.99 -1.16 -7.09
C GLN A 113 -3.77 -0.37 -6.59
N ILE A 114 -3.88 0.31 -5.43
CA ILE A 114 -2.75 0.99 -4.79
C ILE A 114 -1.61 0.01 -4.53
N LEU A 115 -1.88 -1.10 -3.82
CA LEU A 115 -0.84 -2.05 -3.43
C LEU A 115 -0.17 -2.75 -4.62
N ARG A 116 -0.93 -3.04 -5.68
CA ARG A 116 -0.42 -3.65 -6.93
C ARG A 116 0.43 -2.69 -7.76
N SER A 117 0.29 -1.38 -7.56
CA SER A 117 1.05 -0.37 -8.29
C SER A 117 2.48 -0.17 -7.76
N ILE A 118 2.78 -0.74 -6.58
CA ILE A 118 4.08 -0.57 -5.92
C ILE A 118 5.18 -1.13 -6.83
N ARG A 119 6.17 -0.29 -7.13
CA ARG A 119 7.33 -0.62 -7.95
C ARG A 119 8.55 0.14 -7.47
N THR A 120 9.73 -0.30 -7.86
CA THR A 120 10.97 0.44 -7.60
C THR A 120 11.03 1.70 -8.47
N ASP A 121 11.54 2.80 -7.91
CA ASP A 121 11.84 4.07 -8.63
C ASP A 121 13.08 3.97 -9.53
N GLN A 122 13.63 2.77 -9.72
CA GLN A 122 14.64 2.56 -10.73
C GLN A 122 13.95 2.69 -12.09
N GLY A 123 14.12 3.86 -12.72
CA GLY A 123 13.77 4.04 -14.12
C GLY A 123 14.33 2.89 -14.93
N GLU A 124 13.51 2.35 -15.84
CA GLU A 124 14.02 1.45 -16.86
C GLU A 124 15.30 2.08 -17.45
N PRO A 125 16.44 1.36 -17.51
CA PRO A 125 17.57 1.87 -18.25
C PRO A 125 17.08 2.06 -19.68
N SER A 126 16.96 3.32 -20.11
CA SER A 126 16.82 3.62 -21.52
C SER A 126 18.15 3.22 -22.17
N ASP A 127 18.12 2.12 -22.92
CA ASP A 127 19.17 1.75 -23.88
C ASP A 127 19.19 2.76 -25.05
#